data_AF-R2TCA3-F1
#
_entry.id   AF-R2TCA3-F1
#
_cell.length_a   1.000
_cell.length_b   1.000
_cell.length_c   1.000
_cell.angle_alpha   90.00
_cell.angle_beta   90.00
_cell.angle_gamma   90.00
#
_symmetry.space_group_name_H-M   'P 1'
#
loop_
_entity.id
_entity.type
_entity.pdbx_description
1 polymer ?
#
loop_
_entity_poly.entity_id
_entity_poly.type
_entity_poly.pdbx_seq_one_letter_code
_entity_poly.pdbx_strand_id
1 'polypeptide(L)'
;MGKLKVRKIGNSVGALFPKEWGLQDGDILEYTKEGNNYILNTQSAAKQHDRQLIEESFADFEVGRFSTEEQMKKELGNYGWGE
;
A
#
# COMPACT_ATOMS: atom_id res chain seq x y z
N MET A 1 7.01 16.55 20.13
CA MET A 1 8.16 15.62 20.00
C MET A 1 7.75 14.27 20.53
N GLY A 2 7.64 13.26 19.66
CA GLY A 2 7.36 11.88 20.07
C GLY A 2 8.63 11.19 20.58
N LYS A 3 8.46 10.19 21.46
CA LYS A 3 9.55 9.32 21.93
C LYS A 3 9.24 7.89 21.48
N LEU A 4 10.19 7.25 20.82
CA LEU A 4 10.09 5.83 20.48
C LEU A 4 10.73 5.01 21.61
N LYS A 5 10.01 3.98 22.08
CA LYS A 5 10.54 3.02 23.06
C LYS A 5 11.08 1.81 22.32
N VAL A 6 12.38 1.54 22.45
CA VAL A 6 13.00 0.33 21.96
C VAL A 6 12.62 -0.85 22.87
N ARG A 7 12.26 -1.99 22.27
CA ARG A 7 11.90 -3.23 22.96
C ARG A 7 12.63 -4.40 22.32
N LYS A 8 12.88 -5.45 23.12
CA LYS A 8 13.43 -6.71 22.61
C LYS A 8 12.32 -7.49 21.89
N ILE A 9 12.60 -7.96 20.68
CA ILE A 9 11.73 -8.80 19.86
C ILE A 9 12.56 -10.02 19.43
N GLY A 10 12.36 -11.16 20.10
CA GLY A 10 13.19 -12.35 19.89
C GLY A 10 14.67 -12.07 20.18
N ASN A 11 15.53 -12.32 19.18
CA ASN A 11 16.96 -12.01 19.23
C ASN A 11 17.33 -10.62 18.73
N SER A 12 16.34 -9.80 18.36
CA SER A 12 16.53 -8.46 17.81
C SER A 12 15.90 -7.40 18.71
N VAL A 13 16.11 -6.13 18.35
CA VAL A 13 15.44 -4.97 18.94
C VAL A 13 14.48 -4.36 17.92
N GLY A 14 13.33 -3.88 18.38
CA GLY A 14 12.36 -3.16 17.58
C GLY A 14 11.84 -1.93 18.29
N ALA A 15 11.14 -1.06 17.56
CA ALA A 15 10.48 0.12 18.10
C ALA A 15 8.99 0.06 17.78
N LEU A 16 8.17 0.64 18.65
CA LEU A 16 6.75 0.84 18.37
C LEU A 16 6.57 2.14 17.62
N PHE A 17 6.14 2.05 16.37
CA PHE A 17 5.84 3.22 15.56
C PHE A 17 4.41 3.71 15.82
N PRO A 18 4.18 5.04 15.90
CA PRO A 18 2.84 5.60 15.99
C PRO A 18 1.98 5.18 14.80
N LYS A 19 0.69 4.89 15.03
CA LYS A 19 -0.27 4.58 13.96
C LYS A 19 -0.38 5.70 12.91
N GLU A 20 -0.16 6.94 13.34
CA GLU A 20 -0.16 8.14 12.50
C GLU A 20 0.90 8.10 11.38
N TRP A 21 1.91 7.23 11.49
CA TRP A 21 2.94 7.07 10.45
C TRP A 21 2.47 6.17 9.30
N GLY A 22 1.31 5.53 9.41
CA GLY A 22 0.71 4.73 8.33
C GLY A 22 1.44 3.43 8.00
N LEU A 23 2.39 3.01 8.84
CA LEU A 23 3.18 1.79 8.64
C LEU A 23 2.35 0.55 8.94
N GLN A 24 2.46 -0.45 8.05
CA GLN A 24 1.81 -1.74 8.15
C GLN A 24 2.81 -2.84 8.51
N ASP A 25 2.29 -3.98 8.96
CA ASP A 25 3.12 -5.15 9.22
C ASP A 25 3.73 -5.64 7.89
N GLY A 26 5.03 -5.90 7.89
CA GLY A 26 5.76 -6.29 6.68
C GLY A 26 6.36 -5.14 5.86
N ASP A 27 6.09 -3.86 6.22
CA ASP A 27 6.72 -2.72 5.56
C ASP A 27 8.25 -2.74 5.72
N ILE A 28 8.95 -2.54 4.61
CA ILE A 28 10.41 -2.40 4.60
C ILE A 28 10.74 -0.90 4.63
N LEU A 29 11.37 -0.47 5.71
CA LEU A 29 11.82 0.91 5.88
C LEU A 29 13.29 1.03 5.50
N GLU A 30 13.57 1.96 4.60
CA GLU A 30 14.94 2.39 4.36
C GLU A 30 15.37 3.38 5.44
N TYR A 31 16.62 3.29 5.87
CA TYR A 31 17.16 4.24 6.82
C TYR A 31 18.56 4.70 6.42
N THR A 32 18.85 5.95 6.72
CA THR A 32 20.19 6.54 6.62
C THR A 32 20.70 6.87 8.00
N LYS A 33 21.98 6.57 8.25
CA LYS A 33 22.66 6.94 9.49
C LYS A 33 23.52 8.18 9.25
N GLU A 34 23.19 9.25 9.95
CA GLU A 34 23.98 10.48 9.96
C GLU A 34 24.49 10.75 11.38
N GLY A 35 25.72 10.31 11.67
CA GLY A 35 26.31 10.37 13.01
C GLY A 35 25.50 9.55 14.03
N ASN A 36 24.83 10.23 14.96
CA ASN A 36 23.97 9.61 15.97
C ASN A 36 22.48 9.63 15.58
N ASN A 37 22.14 10.17 14.41
CA ASN A 37 20.78 10.23 13.92
C ASN A 37 20.48 9.05 13.00
N TYR A 38 19.33 8.43 13.19
CA TYR A 38 18.75 7.46 12.29
C TYR A 38 17.56 8.12 11.61
N ILE A 39 17.64 8.32 10.30
CA ILE A 39 16.61 8.96 9.48
C ILE A 39 15.90 7.84 8.73
N LEU A 40 14.64 7.60 9.10
CA LEU A 40 13.79 6.61 8.45
C LEU A 40 13.11 7.28 7.25
N ASN A 41 13.26 6.69 6.07
CA ASN A 41 12.51 7.08 4.88
C ASN A 41 11.32 6.14 4.71
N THR A 42 10.11 6.69 4.88
CA THR A 42 8.85 5.94 4.73
C THR A 42 8.26 6.05 3.32
N GLN A 43 8.89 6.81 2.41
CA GLN A 43 8.38 6.99 1.05
C GLN A 43 8.42 5.70 0.22
N SER A 44 9.39 4.83 0.46
CA SER A 44 9.47 3.53 -0.21
C SER A 44 8.33 2.61 0.21
N ALA A 45 8.00 2.56 1.50
CA ALA A 45 6.85 1.82 2.01
C ALA A 45 5.53 2.35 1.41
N ALA A 46 5.34 3.67 1.37
CA ALA A 46 4.18 4.29 0.73
C ALA A 46 4.09 3.95 -0.77
N LYS A 47 5.20 4.02 -1.52
CA LYS A 47 5.23 3.64 -2.94
C LYS A 47 4.95 2.17 -3.17
N GLN A 48 5.40 1.28 -2.29
CA GLN A 48 5.15 -0.16 -2.40
C GLN A 48 3.67 -0.46 -2.18
N HIS A 49 3.04 0.17 -1.18
CA HIS A 49 1.61 0.08 -0.96
C HIS A 49 0.80 0.64 -2.15
N ASP A 50 1.17 1.82 -2.67
CA ASP A 50 0.54 2.40 -3.85
C ASP A 50 0.68 1.48 -5.07
N ARG A 51 1.84 0.85 -5.24
CA ARG A 51 2.09 -0.12 -6.31
C ARG A 51 1.23 -1.37 -6.16
N GLN A 52 1.08 -1.91 -4.95
CA GLN A 52 0.22 -3.06 -4.70
C GLN A 52 -1.24 -2.76 -5.03
N LEU A 53 -1.76 -1.60 -4.60
CA LEU A 53 -3.10 -1.14 -4.96
C LEU A 53 -3.31 -1.01 -6.46
N ILE A 54 -2.30 -0.47 -7.17
CA ILE A 54 -2.32 -0.36 -8.63
C ILE A 54 -2.35 -1.77 -9.25
N GLU A 55 -1.45 -2.66 -8.87
CA GLU A 55 -1.38 -4.03 -9.40
C GLU A 55 -2.67 -4.82 -9.10
N GLU A 56 -3.25 -4.72 -7.91
CA GLU A 56 -4.55 -5.32 -7.57
C GLU A 56 -5.68 -4.77 -8.44
N SER A 57 -5.69 -3.46 -8.70
CA SER A 57 -6.69 -2.84 -9.58
C SER A 57 -6.54 -3.28 -11.04
N PHE A 58 -5.32 -3.61 -11.47
CA PHE A 58 -5.04 -4.15 -12.80
C PHE A 58 -5.26 -5.66 -12.90
N ALA A 59 -5.24 -6.39 -11.77
CA ALA A 59 -5.48 -7.83 -11.76
C ALA A 59 -6.85 -8.19 -12.35
N ASP A 60 -7.89 -7.37 -12.14
CA ASP A 60 -9.23 -7.59 -12.73
C ASP A 60 -9.20 -7.62 -14.28
N PHE A 61 -8.26 -6.91 -14.91
CA PHE A 61 -8.06 -6.99 -16.36
C PHE A 61 -7.38 -8.29 -16.79
N GLU A 62 -6.45 -8.82 -15.99
CA GLU A 62 -5.75 -10.09 -16.29
C GLU A 62 -6.66 -11.31 -16.11
N VAL A 63 -7.57 -11.31 -15.13
CA VAL A 63 -8.58 -12.39 -14.97
C VAL A 63 -9.82 -12.22 -15.85
N GLY A 64 -9.84 -11.23 -16.75
CA GLY A 64 -10.96 -11.04 -17.67
C GLY A 64 -12.25 -10.56 -17.01
N ARG A 65 -12.16 -9.95 -15.82
CA ARG A 65 -13.28 -9.28 -15.12
C ARG A 65 -13.49 -7.85 -15.66
N PHE A 66 -13.47 -7.71 -16.97
CA PHE A 66 -13.87 -6.49 -17.65
C PHE A 66 -15.05 -6.82 -18.56
N SER A 67 -16.06 -5.95 -18.58
CA SER A 67 -17.19 -6.10 -19.50
C SER A 67 -16.88 -5.35 -20.79
N THR A 68 -17.08 -6.01 -21.93
CA THR A 68 -17.00 -5.32 -23.23
C THR A 68 -18.18 -4.36 -23.40
N GLU A 69 -18.06 -3.39 -24.32
CA GLU A 69 -19.16 -2.45 -24.59
C GLU A 69 -20.47 -3.18 -24.98
N GLU A 70 -20.35 -4.29 -25.72
CA GLU A 70 -21.51 -5.11 -26.09
C GLU A 70 -22.14 -5.82 -24.88
N GLN A 71 -21.33 -6.28 -23.91
CA GLN A 71 -21.84 -6.86 -22.66
C GLN A 71 -22.51 -5.80 -21.78
N MET A 72 -21.92 -4.60 -21.68
CA MET A 72 -22.49 -3.46 -20.96
C MET A 72 -23.81 -3.00 -21.59
N LYS A 73 -23.88 -2.88 -22.93
CA LYS A 73 -25.13 -2.57 -23.64
C LYS A 73 -26.20 -3.65 -23.45
N LYS A 74 -25.79 -4.92 -23.37
CA LYS A 74 -26.72 -6.05 -23.14
C LYS A 74 -27.29 -6.07 -21.71
N GLU A 75 -26.46 -5.82 -20.70
CA GLU A 75 -26.88 -5.88 -19.29
C GLU A 75 -27.49 -4.56 -18.79
N LEU A 76 -26.96 -3.43 -19.25
CA LEU A 76 -27.33 -2.09 -18.78
C LEU A 76 -28.09 -1.25 -19.81
N GLY A 77 -28.30 -1.74 -21.03
CA GLY A 77 -29.06 -1.02 -22.06
C GLY A 77 -30.51 -0.74 -21.64
N ASN A 78 -31.11 -1.61 -20.83
CA ASN A 78 -32.44 -1.38 -20.23
C ASN A 78 -32.46 -0.22 -19.22
N TYR A 79 -31.30 0.29 -18.82
CA TYR A 79 -31.12 1.42 -17.90
C TYR A 79 -30.57 2.68 -18.60
N GLY A 80 -30.58 2.71 -19.95
CA GLY A 80 -30.15 3.87 -20.74
C GLY A 80 -28.65 3.94 -21.05
N TRP A 81 -27.91 2.84 -20.83
CA TRP A 81 -26.49 2.79 -21.19
C TRP A 81 -26.30 2.48 -22.67
N GLY A 82 -25.73 3.43 -23.43
CA GLY A 82 -25.35 3.24 -24.84
C GLY A 82 -26.41 3.64 -25.88
N GLU A 83 -27.42 4.42 -25.50
CA GLU A 83 -28.24 5.23 -26.43
C GLU A 83 -27.47 6.44 -26.99
#